data_AF-Q7UJR8-F1
#
_entry.id   AF-Q7UJR8-F1
#
_cell.length_a   1.000
_cell.length_b   1.000
_cell.length_c   1.000
_cell.angle_alpha   90.00
_cell.angle_beta   90.00
_cell.angle_gamma   90.00
#
_symmetry.space_group_name_H-M   'P 1'
#
loop_
_entity.id
_entity.type
_entity.pdbx_description
1 polymer ?
#
loop_
_entity_poly.entity_id
_entity_poly.type
_entity_poly.pdbx_seq_one_letter_code
_entity_poly.pdbx_strand_id
1 'polypeptide(L)'
;MLKLRFTVAAAALTVLTGLPVANAQQGTNGGSILDGQLQTQQDQTDSGRYEARRTSTDSRQQQPTVTQAIVQKLQKANENEIELAKMAMQKTDHDELKQLTQTIVRDHEALNQKLRQFSNQNQAGSQGQRVPAQLCQIAEQACDNAMKMTKDMLTKYEGQDFQMAFLGQQCVAHTMMLAELKAIESTGPQELQPIAQEAISKVEKHLEKAKQLAKKLEDDEKQRS
;
A
#
# COMPACT_ATOMS: atom_id res chain seq x y z
N MET A 1 19.56 38.33 10.91
CA MET A 1 19.55 37.25 9.90
C MET A 1 19.39 35.92 10.61
N LEU A 2 18.19 35.35 10.59
CA LEU A 2 17.87 34.11 11.31
C LEU A 2 17.96 32.95 10.32
N LYS A 3 18.95 32.06 10.49
CA LYS A 3 19.10 30.85 9.66
C LYS A 3 18.02 29.85 10.06
N LEU A 4 16.94 29.74 9.28
CA LEU A 4 15.92 28.71 9.47
C LEU A 4 16.44 27.40 8.87
N ARG A 5 16.69 26.40 9.73
CA ARG A 5 17.07 25.05 9.32
C ARG A 5 15.80 24.29 8.90
N PHE A 6 15.69 23.95 7.62
CA PHE A 6 14.61 23.10 7.11
C PHE A 6 14.75 21.69 7.66
N THR A 7 13.79 21.28 8.49
CA THR A 7 13.67 19.90 8.97
C THR A 7 12.61 19.22 8.11
N VAL A 8 13.03 18.34 7.21
CA VAL A 8 12.11 17.51 6.42
C VAL A 8 11.52 16.46 7.35
N ALA A 9 10.27 16.66 7.76
CA ALA A 9 9.51 15.66 8.50
C ALA A 9 9.00 14.59 7.51
N ALA A 10 9.81 13.55 7.30
CA ALA A 10 9.37 12.36 6.59
C ALA A 10 8.42 11.55 7.50
N ALA A 11 7.11 11.65 7.26
CA ALA A 11 6.15 10.73 7.85
C ALA A 11 6.21 9.39 7.08
N ALA A 12 7.19 8.56 7.41
CA ALA A 12 7.23 7.17 6.99
C ALA A 12 6.56 6.31 8.06
N LEU A 13 5.34 5.83 7.81
CA LEU A 13 4.79 4.72 8.57
C LEU A 13 5.42 3.42 8.04
N THR A 14 6.51 3.01 8.68
CA THR A 14 7.05 1.65 8.57
C THR A 14 6.17 0.70 9.38
N VAL A 15 5.69 -0.36 8.73
CA VAL A 15 4.97 -1.45 9.38
C VAL A 15 5.93 -2.25 10.27
N LEU A 16 5.45 -2.55 11.47
CA LEU A 16 6.09 -3.29 12.57
C LEU A 16 6.70 -4.62 12.10
N THR A 17 8.02 -4.80 12.21
CA THR A 17 8.66 -6.12 12.22
C THR A 17 8.73 -6.62 13.67
N GLY A 18 7.89 -7.58 14.02
CA GLY A 18 7.92 -8.25 15.32
C GLY A 18 7.87 -9.76 15.15
N LEU A 19 9.00 -10.44 15.34
CA LEU A 19 9.05 -11.86 15.70
C LEU A 19 9.70 -11.96 17.08
N PRO A 20 9.08 -12.74 17.98
CA PRO A 20 9.87 -13.69 18.75
C PRO A 20 9.43 -15.11 18.41
N VAL A 21 10.42 -15.93 18.01
CA VAL A 21 10.30 -17.38 17.96
C VAL A 21 10.38 -17.88 19.41
N ALA A 22 9.26 -18.39 19.95
CA ALA A 22 9.25 -19.12 21.20
C ALA A 22 9.22 -20.63 20.89
N ASN A 23 10.30 -21.28 21.25
CA ASN A 23 10.52 -22.72 21.25
C ASN A 23 9.74 -23.34 22.41
N ALA A 24 9.01 -24.44 22.19
CA ALA A 24 8.58 -25.32 23.27
C ALA A 24 8.59 -26.78 22.82
N GLN A 25 9.45 -27.55 23.49
CA GLN A 25 9.72 -28.96 23.34
C GLN A 25 8.61 -29.86 23.91
N GLN A 26 8.48 -31.03 23.26
CA GLN A 26 8.25 -32.39 23.79
C GLN A 26 7.35 -32.62 25.01
N GLY A 27 6.38 -33.52 24.82
CA GLY A 27 5.84 -34.39 25.86
C GLY A 27 5.38 -35.73 25.25
N THR A 28 6.10 -36.80 25.55
CA THR A 28 5.83 -38.21 25.20
C THR A 28 5.13 -38.96 26.32
N ASN A 29 4.60 -40.16 25.99
CA ASN A 29 4.03 -41.24 26.83
C ASN A 29 2.56 -41.03 27.24
N GLY A 30 1.65 -42.00 27.18
CA GLY A 30 1.73 -43.45 27.00
C GLY A 30 0.74 -44.13 27.96
N GLY A 31 -0.02 -45.14 27.52
CA GLY A 31 -0.60 -46.15 28.43
C GLY A 31 -2.14 -46.33 28.48
N SER A 32 -2.58 -47.38 27.78
CA SER A 32 -3.50 -48.46 28.18
C SER A 32 -5.00 -48.26 28.46
N ILE A 33 -5.71 -49.24 27.90
CA ILE A 33 -7.11 -49.69 27.93
C ILE A 33 -7.59 -50.05 29.36
N LEU A 34 -8.88 -49.80 29.65
CA LEU A 34 -9.82 -50.75 30.31
C LEU A 34 -11.29 -50.30 30.21
N ASP A 35 -12.16 -51.30 30.23
CA ASP A 35 -13.57 -51.40 29.86
C ASP A 35 -14.62 -50.54 30.59
N GLY A 36 -15.72 -50.29 29.86
CA GLY A 36 -17.06 -50.60 30.36
C GLY A 36 -17.93 -49.46 30.91
N GLN A 37 -18.81 -48.89 30.09
CA GLN A 37 -20.27 -49.03 30.23
C GLN A 37 -21.02 -48.03 29.34
N LEU A 38 -21.87 -48.58 28.48
CA LEU A 38 -22.90 -47.87 27.73
C LEU A 38 -23.94 -47.29 28.69
N GLN A 39 -24.15 -45.98 28.63
CA GLN A 39 -25.47 -45.39 28.85
C GLN A 39 -25.70 -44.27 27.85
N THR A 40 -26.73 -44.49 27.05
CA THR A 40 -27.32 -43.64 26.03
C THR A 40 -27.70 -42.27 26.58
N GLN A 41 -27.08 -41.21 26.03
CA GLN A 41 -27.70 -39.90 25.96
C GLN A 41 -27.47 -39.35 24.55
N GLN A 42 -28.49 -39.54 23.73
CA GLN A 42 -28.57 -39.05 22.37
C GLN A 42 -28.94 -37.56 22.39
N ASP A 43 -28.25 -36.82 21.54
CA ASP A 43 -28.82 -35.76 20.72
C ASP A 43 -28.86 -34.33 21.28
N GLN A 44 -27.70 -33.65 21.29
CA GLN A 44 -27.65 -32.18 21.26
C GLN A 44 -26.35 -31.53 20.74
N THR A 45 -25.45 -32.26 20.05
CA THR A 45 -24.11 -31.73 19.71
C THR A 45 -23.78 -31.63 18.22
N ASP A 46 -24.68 -31.99 17.30
CA ASP A 46 -24.37 -31.96 15.86
C ASP A 46 -24.74 -30.64 15.16
N SER A 47 -25.81 -29.97 15.58
CA SER A 47 -26.25 -28.69 15.01
C SER A 47 -25.24 -27.55 15.26
N GLY A 48 -24.67 -27.46 16.47
CA GLY A 48 -23.66 -26.45 16.81
C GLY A 48 -22.34 -26.62 16.05
N ARG A 49 -21.95 -27.85 15.73
CA ARG A 49 -20.73 -28.14 14.94
C ARG A 49 -20.94 -27.84 13.46
N TYR A 50 -22.14 -28.08 12.94
CA TYR A 50 -22.52 -27.73 11.57
C TYR A 50 -22.65 -26.21 11.37
N GLU A 51 -23.23 -25.49 12.34
CA GLU A 51 -23.35 -24.04 12.30
C GLU A 51 -22.01 -23.31 12.54
N ALA A 52 -21.17 -23.79 13.46
CA ALA A 52 -19.81 -23.28 13.65
C ALA A 52 -18.94 -23.50 12.40
N ARG A 53 -19.14 -24.62 11.68
CA ARG A 53 -18.44 -24.90 10.42
C ARG A 53 -18.98 -24.05 9.27
N ARG A 54 -20.30 -23.84 9.16
CA ARG A 54 -20.90 -22.94 8.17
C ARG A 54 -20.44 -21.51 8.35
N THR A 55 -20.54 -20.95 9.55
CA THR A 55 -20.09 -19.57 9.86
C THR A 55 -18.59 -19.37 9.60
N SER A 56 -17.74 -20.37 9.90
CA SER A 56 -16.29 -20.33 9.62
C SER A 56 -15.93 -20.46 8.13
N THR A 57 -16.77 -21.11 7.33
CA THR A 57 -16.53 -21.29 5.88
C THR A 57 -16.99 -20.05 5.11
N ASP A 58 -18.11 -19.45 5.53
CA ASP A 58 -18.69 -18.23 4.94
C ASP A 58 -17.79 -16.99 5.19
N SER A 59 -17.26 -16.85 6.41
CA SER A 59 -16.36 -15.74 6.77
C SER A 59 -14.96 -15.84 6.14
N ARG A 60 -14.49 -17.04 5.76
CA ARG A 60 -13.25 -17.21 4.98
C ARG A 60 -13.42 -16.91 3.49
N GLN A 61 -14.62 -17.08 2.94
CA GLN A 61 -14.91 -16.73 1.54
C GLN A 61 -14.96 -15.20 1.31
N GLN A 62 -15.17 -14.41 2.37
CA GLN A 62 -15.22 -12.95 2.29
C GLN A 62 -13.85 -12.24 2.41
N GLN A 63 -12.77 -12.95 2.77
CA GLN A 63 -11.45 -12.34 2.90
C GLN A 63 -10.77 -12.14 1.54
N PRO A 64 -10.13 -10.98 1.31
CA PRO A 64 -9.40 -10.73 0.07
C PRO A 64 -8.21 -11.68 -0.06
N THR A 65 -7.88 -12.07 -1.29
CA THR A 65 -6.62 -12.74 -1.60
C THR A 65 -5.45 -11.77 -1.47
N VAL A 66 -4.22 -12.29 -1.34
CA VAL A 66 -3.00 -11.46 -1.40
C VAL A 66 -2.97 -10.63 -2.69
N THR A 67 -3.29 -11.24 -3.84
CA THR A 67 -3.37 -10.54 -5.12
C THR A 67 -4.40 -9.41 -5.10
N GLN A 68 -5.61 -9.67 -4.57
CA GLN A 68 -6.66 -8.65 -4.43
C GLN A 68 -6.22 -7.51 -3.51
N ALA A 69 -5.61 -7.82 -2.37
CA ALA A 69 -5.13 -6.84 -1.42
C ALA A 69 -4.02 -5.95 -2.02
N ILE A 70 -3.08 -6.53 -2.78
CA ILE A 70 -2.02 -5.77 -3.48
C ILE A 70 -2.65 -4.86 -4.54
N VAL A 71 -3.57 -5.37 -5.37
CA VAL A 71 -4.22 -4.57 -6.41
C VAL A 71 -5.01 -3.40 -5.80
N GLN A 72 -5.78 -3.63 -4.75
CA GLN A 72 -6.50 -2.59 -4.01
C GLN A 72 -5.53 -1.53 -3.47
N LYS A 73 -4.42 -1.95 -2.87
CA LYS A 73 -3.40 -1.04 -2.35
C LYS A 73 -2.77 -0.19 -3.47
N LEU A 74 -2.39 -0.78 -4.59
CA LEU A 74 -1.81 -0.07 -5.73
C LEU A 74 -2.81 0.94 -6.33
N GLN A 75 -4.09 0.56 -6.46
CA GLN A 75 -5.13 1.46 -6.93
C GLN A 75 -5.29 2.67 -6.00
N LYS A 76 -5.39 2.43 -4.70
CA LYS A 76 -5.53 3.49 -3.70
C LYS A 76 -4.32 4.44 -3.68
N ALA A 77 -3.11 3.89 -3.76
CA ALA A 77 -1.88 4.69 -3.83
C ALA A 77 -1.89 5.59 -5.08
N ASN A 78 -2.29 5.05 -6.24
CA ASN A 78 -2.40 5.83 -7.47
C ASN A 78 -3.46 6.94 -7.38
N GLU A 79 -4.62 6.66 -6.77
CA GLU A 79 -5.67 7.66 -6.58
C GLU A 79 -5.17 8.85 -5.74
N ASN A 80 -4.43 8.56 -4.66
CA ASN A 80 -3.81 9.60 -3.83
C ASN A 80 -2.76 10.41 -4.61
N GLU A 81 -1.90 9.77 -5.40
CA GLU A 81 -0.90 10.47 -6.23
C GLU A 81 -1.58 11.34 -7.32
N ILE A 82 -2.66 10.86 -7.94
CA ILE A 82 -3.45 11.65 -8.89
C ILE A 82 -4.04 12.89 -8.21
N GLU A 83 -4.61 12.73 -7.01
CA GLU A 83 -5.18 13.83 -6.26
C GLU A 83 -4.12 14.86 -5.83
N LEU A 84 -2.96 14.41 -5.32
CA LEU A 84 -1.84 15.29 -4.98
C LEU A 84 -1.29 16.03 -6.20
N ALA A 85 -1.11 15.33 -7.32
CA ALA A 85 -0.65 15.95 -8.56
C ALA A 85 -1.64 16.99 -9.08
N LYS A 86 -2.95 16.72 -9.02
CA LYS A 86 -4.01 17.69 -9.39
C LYS A 86 -4.01 18.91 -8.48
N MET A 87 -3.82 18.73 -7.17
CA MET A 87 -3.64 19.85 -6.23
C MET A 87 -2.42 20.68 -6.61
N ALA A 88 -1.28 20.05 -6.90
CA ALA A 88 -0.06 20.76 -7.26
C ALA A 88 -0.18 21.52 -8.58
N MET A 89 -0.87 20.97 -9.58
CA MET A 89 -1.19 21.68 -10.82
C MET A 89 -1.98 22.98 -10.59
N GLN A 90 -2.91 22.97 -9.64
CA GLN A 90 -3.74 24.15 -9.30
C GLN A 90 -2.98 25.21 -8.51
N LYS A 91 -1.98 24.78 -7.73
CA LYS A 91 -1.32 25.63 -6.73
C LYS A 91 0.02 26.20 -7.19
N THR A 92 0.65 25.61 -8.20
CA THR A 92 1.91 26.11 -8.77
C THR A 92 1.67 26.90 -10.04
N ASP A 93 2.52 27.90 -10.30
CA ASP A 93 2.67 28.53 -11.61
C ASP A 93 3.94 28.09 -12.36
N HIS A 94 4.69 27.14 -11.80
CA HIS A 94 5.91 26.62 -12.42
C HIS A 94 5.61 25.62 -13.55
N ASP A 95 5.93 25.98 -14.79
CA ASP A 95 5.58 25.19 -15.98
C ASP A 95 6.12 23.75 -15.95
N GLU A 96 7.37 23.54 -15.58
CA GLU A 96 7.94 22.18 -15.51
C GLU A 96 7.26 21.33 -14.42
N LEU A 97 6.78 21.96 -13.34
CA LEU A 97 6.05 21.23 -12.30
C LEU A 97 4.64 20.87 -12.79
N LYS A 98 3.97 21.77 -13.53
CA LYS A 98 2.70 21.48 -14.22
C LYS A 98 2.85 20.32 -15.20
N GLN A 99 3.95 20.28 -15.97
CA GLN A 99 4.22 19.19 -16.91
C GLN A 99 4.51 17.85 -16.20
N LEU A 100 5.27 17.87 -15.11
CA LEU A 100 5.54 16.68 -14.30
C LEU A 100 4.25 16.11 -13.71
N THR A 101 3.45 16.95 -13.05
CA THR A 101 2.18 16.57 -12.42
C THR A 101 1.16 16.06 -13.44
N GLN A 102 1.04 16.70 -14.61
CA GLN A 102 0.21 16.19 -15.70
C GLN A 102 0.66 14.80 -16.19
N THR A 103 1.98 14.56 -16.19
CA THR A 103 2.53 13.25 -16.56
C THR A 103 2.21 12.19 -15.52
N ILE A 104 2.36 12.50 -14.24
CA ILE A 104 1.97 11.62 -13.12
C ILE A 104 0.48 11.27 -13.24
N VAL A 105 -0.41 12.26 -13.36
CA VAL A 105 -1.86 12.01 -13.49
C VAL A 105 -2.16 11.03 -14.62
N ARG A 106 -1.62 11.28 -15.82
CA ARG A 106 -1.88 10.45 -17.00
C ARG A 106 -1.39 9.01 -16.81
N ASP A 107 -0.16 8.84 -16.34
CA ASP A 107 0.45 7.52 -16.17
C ASP A 107 -0.26 6.71 -15.06
N HIS A 108 -0.61 7.35 -13.95
CA HIS A 108 -1.35 6.69 -12.86
C HIS A 108 -2.80 6.37 -13.23
N GLU A 109 -3.49 7.23 -13.99
CA GLU A 109 -4.84 6.95 -14.51
C GLU A 109 -4.82 5.73 -15.45
N ALA A 110 -3.80 5.64 -16.32
CA ALA A 110 -3.59 4.48 -17.19
C ALA A 110 -3.32 3.19 -16.39
N LEU A 111 -2.48 3.26 -15.35
CA LEU A 111 -2.21 2.13 -14.47
C LEU A 111 -3.47 1.68 -13.71
N ASN A 112 -4.29 2.62 -13.23
CA ASN A 112 -5.56 2.30 -12.58
C ASN A 112 -6.54 1.61 -13.54
N GLN A 113 -6.57 2.01 -14.82
CA GLN A 113 -7.36 1.30 -15.82
C GLN A 113 -6.90 -0.16 -15.99
N LYS A 114 -5.59 -0.39 -16.05
CA LYS A 114 -5.01 -1.73 -16.15
C LYS A 114 -5.30 -2.58 -14.92
N LEU A 115 -5.15 -2.02 -13.73
CA LEU A 115 -5.46 -2.70 -12.46
C LEU A 115 -6.95 -3.10 -12.41
N ARG A 116 -7.86 -2.23 -12.85
CA ARG A 116 -9.30 -2.58 -12.95
C ARG A 116 -9.58 -3.71 -13.93
N GLN A 117 -8.96 -3.68 -15.11
CA GLN A 117 -9.07 -4.75 -16.11
C GLN A 117 -8.55 -6.07 -15.55
N PHE A 118 -7.38 -6.04 -14.90
CA PHE A 118 -6.78 -7.19 -14.25
C PHE A 118 -7.69 -7.76 -13.16
N SER A 119 -8.25 -6.92 -12.29
CA SER A 119 -9.21 -7.36 -11.26
C SER A 119 -10.39 -8.08 -11.89
N ASN A 120 -11.02 -7.50 -12.92
CA ASN A 120 -12.21 -8.07 -13.57
C ASN A 120 -11.93 -9.44 -14.22
N GLN A 121 -10.75 -9.61 -14.82
CA GLN A 121 -10.33 -10.88 -15.44
C GLN A 121 -10.03 -11.97 -14.39
N ASN A 122 -9.56 -11.58 -13.21
CA ASN A 122 -9.10 -12.51 -12.17
C ASN A 122 -10.09 -12.70 -11.00
N GLN A 123 -11.31 -12.16 -11.08
CA GLN A 123 -12.35 -12.39 -10.05
C GLN A 123 -12.93 -13.82 -10.09
N ALA A 124 -12.93 -14.48 -11.25
CA ALA A 124 -13.49 -15.81 -11.40
C ALA A 124 -12.53 -16.88 -10.87
N GLY A 125 -12.73 -17.30 -9.61
CA GLY A 125 -12.09 -18.50 -9.06
C GLY A 125 -10.68 -18.32 -8.49
N SER A 126 -10.29 -17.12 -8.05
CA SER A 126 -8.96 -16.87 -7.46
C SER A 126 -8.73 -17.68 -6.18
N GLN A 127 -8.08 -18.83 -6.37
CA GLN A 127 -7.47 -19.65 -5.32
C GLN A 127 -6.15 -18.98 -4.94
N GLY A 128 -5.98 -18.62 -3.67
CA GLY A 128 -4.78 -17.91 -3.22
C GLY A 128 -4.80 -17.67 -1.72
N GLN A 129 -3.62 -17.44 -1.14
CA GLN A 129 -3.52 -17.09 0.27
C GLN A 129 -4.39 -15.85 0.55
N ARG A 130 -5.11 -15.90 1.67
CA ARG A 130 -6.01 -14.83 2.08
C ARG A 130 -5.33 -13.89 3.06
N VAL A 131 -5.72 -12.63 3.01
CA VAL A 131 -5.30 -11.59 3.96
C VAL A 131 -6.48 -11.33 4.91
N PRO A 132 -6.27 -11.28 6.24
CA PRO A 132 -7.31 -10.89 7.17
C PRO A 132 -7.94 -9.56 6.78
N ALA A 133 -9.28 -9.52 6.64
CA ALA A 133 -10.00 -8.31 6.19
C ALA A 133 -9.70 -7.08 7.06
N GLN A 134 -9.52 -7.28 8.38
CA GLN A 134 -9.15 -6.20 9.31
C GLN A 134 -7.79 -5.58 8.97
N LEU A 135 -6.81 -6.37 8.49
CA LEU A 135 -5.52 -5.81 8.08
C LEU A 135 -5.66 -4.98 6.80
N CYS A 136 -6.49 -5.40 5.85
CA CYS A 136 -6.80 -4.59 4.66
C CYS A 136 -7.47 -3.27 5.03
N GLN A 137 -8.44 -3.29 5.95
CA GLN A 137 -9.10 -2.08 6.45
C GLN A 137 -8.12 -1.12 7.14
N ILE A 138 -7.23 -1.65 7.99
CA ILE A 138 -6.20 -0.83 8.65
C ILE A 138 -5.28 -0.21 7.61
N ALA A 139 -4.86 -0.96 6.58
CA ALA A 139 -3.99 -0.45 5.53
C ALA A 139 -4.68 0.65 4.70
N GLU A 140 -5.95 0.47 4.35
CA GLU A 140 -6.75 1.47 3.64
C GLU A 140 -6.90 2.75 4.47
N GLN A 141 -7.27 2.63 5.75
CA GLN A 141 -7.43 3.79 6.63
C GLN A 141 -6.09 4.50 6.90
N ALA A 142 -4.97 3.76 7.00
CA ALA A 142 -3.65 4.35 7.09
C ALA A 142 -3.30 5.16 5.83
N CYS A 143 -3.70 4.68 4.65
CA CYS A 143 -3.53 5.39 3.39
C CYS A 143 -4.34 6.70 3.36
N ASP A 144 -5.60 6.67 3.79
CA ASP A 144 -6.45 7.86 3.90
C ASP A 144 -5.89 8.90 4.90
N ASN A 145 -5.43 8.43 6.07
CA ASN A 145 -4.82 9.28 7.08
C ASN A 145 -3.54 9.95 6.55
N ALA A 146 -2.66 9.17 5.89
CA ALA A 146 -1.45 9.68 5.29
C ALA A 146 -1.74 10.74 4.21
N MET A 147 -2.76 10.51 3.37
CA MET A 147 -3.19 11.46 2.36
C MET A 147 -3.67 12.77 2.99
N LYS A 148 -4.54 12.69 4.01
CA LYS A 148 -5.02 13.86 4.74
C LYS A 148 -3.87 14.65 5.35
N MET A 149 -2.98 13.98 6.08
CA MET A 149 -1.82 14.62 6.72
C MET A 149 -0.89 15.27 5.70
N THR A 150 -0.69 14.65 4.54
CA THR A 150 0.13 15.19 3.46
C THR A 150 -0.48 16.46 2.87
N LYS A 151 -1.80 16.47 2.58
CA LYS A 151 -2.51 17.66 2.12
C LYS A 151 -2.47 18.79 3.17
N ASP A 152 -2.72 18.46 4.44
CA ASP A 152 -2.68 19.43 5.54
C ASP A 152 -1.27 20.03 5.71
N MET A 153 -0.22 19.27 5.41
CA MET A 153 1.15 19.77 5.41
C MET A 153 1.43 20.67 4.20
N LEU A 154 1.12 20.20 2.99
CA LEU A 154 1.42 20.92 1.74
C LEU A 154 0.69 22.25 1.60
N THR A 155 -0.53 22.35 2.14
CA THR A 155 -1.33 23.58 2.13
C THR A 155 -0.71 24.72 2.95
N LYS A 156 0.26 24.43 3.83
CA LYS A 156 0.97 25.44 4.64
C LYS A 156 2.07 26.17 3.89
N TYR A 157 2.45 25.68 2.71
CA TYR A 157 3.52 26.25 1.89
C TYR A 157 2.93 26.93 0.67
N GLU A 158 3.61 27.95 0.15
CA GLU A 158 3.23 28.66 -1.09
C GLU A 158 4.45 28.84 -1.99
N GLY A 159 4.22 29.15 -3.26
CA GLY A 159 5.29 29.47 -4.21
C GLY A 159 6.36 28.37 -4.30
N GLN A 160 7.63 28.77 -4.20
CA GLN A 160 8.75 27.84 -4.30
C GLN A 160 8.84 26.86 -3.12
N ASP A 161 8.50 27.28 -1.90
CA ASP A 161 8.47 26.38 -0.74
C ASP A 161 7.47 25.24 -0.96
N PHE A 162 6.30 25.56 -1.55
CA PHE A 162 5.33 24.53 -1.93
C PHE A 162 5.89 23.57 -2.97
N GLN A 163 6.54 24.10 -4.02
CA GLN A 163 7.12 23.29 -5.09
C GLN A 163 8.16 22.31 -4.53
N MET A 164 9.04 22.78 -3.64
CA MET A 164 10.05 21.96 -2.98
C MET A 164 9.44 20.93 -2.03
N ALA A 165 8.44 21.31 -1.23
CA ALA A 165 7.74 20.39 -0.34
C ALA A 165 7.03 19.27 -1.13
N PHE A 166 6.35 19.61 -2.23
CA PHE A 166 5.72 18.64 -3.12
C PHE A 166 6.75 17.72 -3.75
N LEU A 167 7.82 18.25 -4.36
CA LEU A 167 8.86 17.43 -5.00
C LEU A 167 9.58 16.51 -4.01
N GLY A 168 9.83 17.00 -2.79
CA GLY A 168 10.37 16.19 -1.71
C GLY A 168 9.45 15.02 -1.33
N GLN A 169 8.14 15.28 -1.18
CA GLN A 169 7.14 14.23 -0.94
C GLN A 169 7.11 13.21 -2.08
N GLN A 170 7.11 13.67 -3.34
CA GLN A 170 7.12 12.81 -4.52
C GLN A 170 8.35 11.92 -4.56
N CYS A 171 9.53 12.45 -4.20
CA CYS A 171 10.75 11.66 -4.14
C CYS A 171 10.63 10.50 -3.13
N VAL A 172 10.08 10.76 -1.94
CA VAL A 172 9.93 9.74 -0.90
C VAL A 172 8.87 8.71 -1.31
N ALA A 173 7.70 9.15 -1.76
CA ALA A 173 6.60 8.27 -2.15
C ALA A 173 7.00 7.33 -3.30
N HIS A 174 7.62 7.86 -4.35
CA HIS A 174 8.09 7.04 -5.47
C HIS A 174 9.25 6.12 -5.09
N THR A 175 10.13 6.51 -4.15
CA THR A 175 11.16 5.60 -3.64
C THR A 175 10.55 4.39 -2.91
N MET A 176 9.55 4.64 -2.07
CA MET A 176 8.87 3.57 -1.33
C MET A 176 8.05 2.67 -2.26
N MET A 177 7.34 3.25 -3.22
CA MET A 177 6.59 2.50 -4.23
C MET A 177 7.53 1.64 -5.08
N LEU A 178 8.68 2.16 -5.48
CA LEU A 178 9.67 1.39 -6.23
C LEU A 178 10.18 0.17 -5.44
N ALA A 179 10.43 0.34 -4.14
CA ALA A 179 10.82 -0.78 -3.27
C ALA A 179 9.73 -1.85 -3.18
N GLU A 180 8.47 -1.43 -3.04
CA GLU A 180 7.33 -2.34 -3.03
C GLU A 180 7.13 -3.05 -4.36
N LEU A 181 7.18 -2.35 -5.48
CA LEU A 181 7.03 -2.95 -6.81
C LEU A 181 8.14 -3.97 -7.10
N LYS A 182 9.37 -3.72 -6.65
CA LYS A 182 10.48 -4.69 -6.73
C LYS A 182 10.23 -5.92 -5.83
N ALA A 183 9.58 -5.75 -4.69
CA ALA A 183 9.15 -6.88 -3.87
C ALA A 183 8.03 -7.68 -4.56
N ILE A 184 7.07 -7.01 -5.20
CA ILE A 184 6.01 -7.68 -5.98
C ILE A 184 6.61 -8.45 -7.17
N GLU A 185 7.57 -7.85 -7.88
CA GLU A 185 8.27 -8.50 -8.99
C GLU A 185 9.04 -9.75 -8.54
N SER A 186 9.72 -9.69 -7.40
CA SER A 186 10.61 -10.76 -6.93
C SER A 186 9.92 -11.88 -6.14
N THR A 187 8.99 -11.54 -5.24
CA THR A 187 8.37 -12.50 -4.31
C THR A 187 6.84 -12.43 -4.28
N GLY A 188 6.24 -11.50 -5.01
CA GLY A 188 4.80 -11.34 -5.09
C GLY A 188 4.11 -12.39 -5.99
N PRO A 189 2.77 -12.28 -6.12
CA PRO A 189 2.00 -13.12 -7.04
C PRO A 189 2.52 -12.98 -8.48
N GLN A 190 2.79 -14.11 -9.14
CA GLN A 190 3.39 -14.14 -10.49
C GLN A 190 2.55 -13.37 -11.51
N GLU A 191 1.23 -13.42 -11.37
CA GLU A 191 0.29 -12.72 -12.23
C GLU A 191 0.38 -11.19 -12.15
N LEU A 192 1.00 -10.64 -11.10
CA LEU A 192 1.23 -9.19 -10.95
C LEU A 192 2.59 -8.73 -11.48
N GLN A 193 3.51 -9.63 -11.83
CA GLN A 193 4.86 -9.26 -12.28
C GLN A 193 4.84 -8.33 -13.52
N PRO A 194 4.04 -8.57 -14.57
CA PRO A 194 4.00 -7.68 -15.72
C PRO A 194 3.53 -6.26 -15.38
N ILE A 195 2.54 -6.15 -14.47
CA ILE A 195 2.05 -4.87 -13.97
C ILE A 195 3.14 -4.17 -13.15
N ALA A 196 3.84 -4.91 -12.29
CA ALA A 196 4.92 -4.37 -11.48
C ALA A 196 6.08 -3.84 -12.34
N GLN A 197 6.52 -4.59 -13.35
CA GLN A 197 7.58 -4.20 -14.27
C GLN A 197 7.25 -2.91 -15.03
N GLU A 198 6.03 -2.80 -15.54
CA GLU A 198 5.58 -1.59 -16.21
C GLU A 198 5.56 -0.40 -15.24
N ALA A 199 5.01 -0.59 -14.05
CA ALA A 199 4.95 0.45 -13.02
C ALA A 199 6.35 0.90 -12.57
N ILE A 200 7.31 -0.02 -12.40
CA ILE A 200 8.70 0.27 -12.07
C ILE A 200 9.30 1.27 -13.08
N SER A 201 9.16 0.99 -14.38
CA SER A 201 9.72 1.85 -15.43
C SER A 201 9.15 3.28 -15.39
N LYS A 202 7.88 3.42 -15.01
CA LYS A 202 7.20 4.73 -14.90
C LYS A 202 7.63 5.46 -13.63
N VAL A 203 7.58 4.79 -12.49
CA VAL A 203 7.95 5.32 -11.17
C VAL A 203 9.40 5.79 -11.15
N GLU A 204 10.33 5.06 -11.77
CA GLU A 204 11.74 5.48 -11.89
C GLU A 204 11.88 6.79 -12.68
N LYS A 205 11.14 6.93 -13.79
CA LYS A 205 11.15 8.16 -14.59
C LYS A 205 10.53 9.34 -13.85
N HIS A 206 9.45 9.13 -13.09
CA HIS A 206 8.83 10.17 -12.29
C HIS A 206 9.76 10.62 -11.16
N LEU A 207 10.37 9.68 -10.44
CA LEU A 207 11.33 9.94 -9.38
C LEU A 207 12.54 10.74 -9.88
N GLU A 208 13.11 10.35 -11.01
CA GLU A 208 14.26 11.03 -11.58
C GLU A 208 13.91 12.47 -11.98
N LYS A 209 12.76 12.68 -12.64
CA LYS A 209 12.29 14.03 -12.98
C LYS A 209 12.02 14.88 -11.74
N ALA A 210 11.44 14.30 -10.69
CA ALA A 210 11.18 15.02 -9.44
C ALA A 210 12.50 15.49 -8.79
N LYS A 211 13.52 14.61 -8.75
CA LYS A 211 14.86 14.96 -8.23
C LYS A 211 15.54 16.04 -9.05
N GLN A 212 15.51 15.92 -10.38
CA GLN A 212 16.11 16.90 -11.28
C GLN A 212 15.46 18.27 -11.13
N LEU A 213 14.12 18.32 -11.08
CA LEU A 213 13.39 19.58 -10.91
C LEU A 213 13.65 20.19 -9.53
N ALA A 214 13.68 19.39 -8.47
CA ALA A 214 14.01 19.89 -7.12
C ALA A 214 15.42 20.50 -7.08
N LYS A 215 16.40 19.84 -7.70
CA LYS A 215 17.77 20.36 -7.79
C LYS A 215 17.83 21.68 -8.56
N LYS A 216 17.09 21.78 -9.66
CA LYS A 216 17.02 22.99 -10.48
C LYS A 216 16.44 24.18 -9.69
N LEU A 217 15.33 23.96 -8.99
CA LEU A 217 14.71 25.01 -8.17
C LEU A 217 15.64 25.50 -7.05
N GLU A 218 16.36 24.58 -6.41
CA GLU A 218 17.36 24.92 -5.38
C GLU A 218 18.49 25.79 -5.96
N ASP A 219 18.98 25.47 -7.16
CA ASP A 219 20.04 26.23 -7.81
C ASP A 219 19.56 27.63 -8.24
N ASP A 220 18.33 27.73 -8.76
CA ASP A 220 17.72 29.00 -9.14
C ASP A 220 17.53 29.92 -7.92
N GLU A 221 17.22 29.37 -6.74
CA GLU A 221 17.11 30.12 -5.48
C GLU A 221 18.46 30.72 -5.06
N LYS A 222 19.52 29.91 -5.14
CA LYS A 222 20.88 30.32 -4.76
C LYS A 222 21.41 31.41 -5.68
N GLN A 223 21.01 31.43 -6.95
CA GLN A 223 21.40 32.47 -7.90
C GLN A 223 20.65 33.79 -7.69
N ARG A 224 19.49 33.77 -7.02
CA ARG A 224 18.66 34.95 -6.74
C ARG A 224 18.95 35.59 -5.37
N SER A 225 19.67 34.89 -4.49
CA SER A 225 20.01 35.31 -3.12
C SER A 225 21.37 35.98 -3.05
#